data_AF-A0A9E4DTT4-F1
#
_entry.id   AF-A0A9E4DTT4-F1
#
_cell.length_a   1.000
_cell.length_b   1.000
_cell.length_c   1.000
_cell.angle_alpha   90.00
_cell.angle_beta   90.00
_cell.angle_gamma   90.00
#
_symmetry.space_group_name_H-M   'P 1'
#
loop_
_entity.id
_entity.type
_entity.pdbx_description
1 polymer ?
#
loop_
_entity_poly.entity_id
_entity_poly.type
_entity_poly.pdbx_seq_one_letter_code
_entity_poly.pdbx_strand_id
1 'polypeptide(L)'
;MKLSGVHHVSINVHDVEEVGSFYMDVLGLEKLPRPDFGIPGLWLRSGGQEIHLIYQQDHQAPKGQHFAFRVEDLDATVDELQGQGIEVSKVIQIPNGGRQCFIHDPAGNMVELNQPLS
;
A
#
# COMPACT_ATOMS: atom_id res chain seq x y z
N MET A 1 -4.07 -21.94 -19.87
CA MET A 1 -3.30 -20.78 -19.35
C MET A 1 -3.16 -20.95 -17.84
N LYS A 2 -1.96 -20.74 -17.27
CA LYS A 2 -1.72 -20.85 -15.82
C LYS A 2 -1.18 -19.51 -15.31
N LEU A 3 -1.95 -18.84 -14.45
CA LEU A 3 -1.51 -17.65 -13.73
C LEU A 3 -0.82 -18.08 -12.44
N SER A 4 0.24 -17.36 -12.02
CA SER A 4 1.05 -17.70 -10.84
C SER A 4 0.78 -16.82 -9.61
N GLY A 5 0.10 -15.69 -9.78
CA GLY A 5 -0.23 -14.76 -8.69
C GLY A 5 -0.43 -13.34 -9.21
N VAL A 6 -0.63 -12.41 -8.29
CA VAL A 6 -0.60 -10.97 -8.58
C VAL A 6 0.86 -10.55 -8.66
N HIS A 7 1.28 -10.02 -9.81
CA HIS A 7 2.63 -9.49 -10.00
C HIS A 7 2.78 -8.12 -9.33
N HIS A 8 1.84 -7.23 -9.60
CA HIS A 8 1.83 -5.86 -9.10
C HIS A 8 0.41 -5.35 -8.98
N VAL A 9 0.24 -4.29 -8.20
CA VAL A 9 -0.95 -3.44 -8.21
C VAL A 9 -0.57 -2.07 -8.75
N SER A 10 -1.46 -1.45 -9.51
CA SER A 10 -1.30 -0.07 -9.98
C SER A 10 -2.36 0.78 -9.33
N ILE A 11 -1.95 1.90 -8.75
CA ILE A 11 -2.86 2.86 -8.11
C ILE A 11 -2.63 4.26 -8.66
N ASN A 12 -3.72 5.02 -8.74
CA ASN A 12 -3.66 6.41 -9.14
C ASN A 12 -3.37 7.30 -7.94
N VAL A 13 -2.59 8.37 -8.19
CA VAL A 13 -2.21 9.36 -7.18
C VAL A 13 -2.22 10.74 -7.82
N HIS A 14 -2.54 11.77 -7.03
CA HIS A 14 -2.46 13.16 -7.49
C HIS A 14 -1.05 13.76 -7.29
N ASP A 15 -0.23 13.19 -6.40
CA ASP A 15 1.16 13.56 -6.19
C ASP A 15 2.01 12.29 -6.07
N VAL A 16 2.93 12.08 -7.02
CA VAL A 16 3.78 10.87 -7.07
C VAL A 16 4.93 10.96 -6.06
N GLU A 17 5.42 12.16 -5.77
CA GLU A 17 6.56 12.36 -4.88
C GLU A 17 6.14 12.25 -3.43
N GLU A 18 5.05 12.91 -3.03
CA GLU A 18 4.50 12.82 -1.68
C GLU A 18 4.09 11.39 -1.34
N VAL A 19 3.29 10.76 -2.21
CA VAL A 19 2.83 9.38 -1.98
C VAL A 19 3.99 8.39 -2.08
N GLY A 20 4.95 8.62 -3.00
CA GLY A 20 6.17 7.83 -3.07
C GLY A 20 6.96 7.86 -1.77
N SER A 21 7.12 9.05 -1.18
CA SER A 21 7.83 9.23 0.09
C SER A 21 7.11 8.53 1.24
N PHE A 22 5.77 8.58 1.27
CA PHE A 22 5.00 7.78 2.24
C PHE A 22 5.32 6.27 2.12
N TYR A 23 5.23 5.68 0.94
CA TYR A 23 5.51 4.24 0.80
C TYR A 23 6.98 3.88 1.09
N MET A 24 7.94 4.75 0.76
CA MET A 24 9.36 4.49 0.99
C MET A 24 9.76 4.73 2.46
N ASP A 25 9.39 5.86 3.04
CA ASP A 25 9.88 6.31 4.33
C ASP A 25 9.04 5.78 5.50
N VAL A 26 7.72 5.62 5.31
CA VAL A 26 6.80 5.11 6.35
C VAL A 26 6.65 3.60 6.25
N LEU A 27 6.50 3.06 5.04
CA LEU A 27 6.25 1.63 4.82
C LEU A 27 7.50 0.84 4.37
N GLY A 28 8.63 1.51 4.15
CA GLY A 28 9.91 0.85 3.87
C GLY A 28 10.04 0.24 2.47
N LEU A 29 9.22 0.65 1.50
CA LEU A 29 9.28 0.09 0.14
C LEU A 29 10.51 0.58 -0.62
N GLU A 30 11.04 -0.29 -1.49
CA GLU A 30 12.21 0.05 -2.30
C GLU A 30 11.82 0.65 -3.65
N LYS A 31 12.44 1.76 -4.03
CA LYS A 31 12.29 2.34 -5.37
C LYS A 31 12.90 1.45 -6.46
N LEU A 32 12.16 1.32 -7.57
CA LEU A 32 12.59 0.61 -8.77
C LEU A 32 12.87 1.57 -9.94
N PRO A 33 13.75 1.17 -10.88
CA PRO A 33 13.84 1.86 -12.16
C PRO A 33 12.50 1.73 -12.90
N ARG A 34 12.02 2.84 -13.46
CA ARG A 34 10.81 2.91 -14.26
C ARG A 34 11.16 3.52 -15.63
N PRO A 35 10.82 2.86 -16.74
CA PRO A 35 10.92 3.47 -18.07
C PRO A 35 10.11 4.77 -18.15
N ASP A 36 10.54 5.70 -19.00
CA ASP A 36 9.73 6.89 -19.26
C ASP A 36 8.55 6.53 -20.16
N PHE A 37 7.34 6.74 -19.65
CA PHE A 37 6.07 6.51 -20.35
C PHE A 37 5.36 7.82 -20.72
N GLY A 38 6.01 8.98 -20.54
CA GLY A 38 5.41 10.30 -20.79
C GLY A 38 4.37 10.74 -19.76
N ILE A 39 4.20 9.96 -18.68
CA ILE A 39 3.35 10.30 -17.52
C ILE A 39 4.15 10.14 -16.22
N PRO A 40 4.03 11.08 -15.26
CA PRO A 40 4.68 10.93 -13.96
C PRO A 40 4.22 9.65 -13.25
N GLY A 41 5.14 9.01 -12.55
CA GLY A 41 4.86 7.76 -11.86
C GLY A 41 6.13 7.14 -11.27
N LEU A 42 5.92 6.19 -10.37
CA LEU A 42 6.96 5.56 -9.57
C LEU A 42 6.66 4.07 -9.42
N TRP A 43 7.68 3.24 -9.56
CA TRP A 43 7.60 1.81 -9.26
C TRP A 43 8.30 1.54 -7.94
N LEU A 44 7.64 0.77 -7.08
CA LEU A 44 8.08 0.43 -5.73
C LEU A 44 7.99 -1.08 -5.52
N ARG A 45 8.87 -1.65 -4.70
CA ARG A 45 8.90 -3.08 -4.37
C ARG A 45 8.61 -3.30 -2.89
N SER A 46 7.80 -4.32 -2.60
CA SER A 46 7.64 -4.91 -1.28
C SER A 46 7.74 -6.43 -1.41
N GLY A 47 8.80 -7.01 -0.83
CA GLY A 47 9.12 -8.43 -1.01
C GLY A 47 9.23 -8.82 -2.48
N GLY A 48 8.34 -9.73 -2.92
CA GLY A 48 8.29 -10.25 -4.29
C GLY A 48 7.28 -9.57 -5.21
N GLN A 49 6.59 -8.52 -4.74
CA GLN A 49 5.55 -7.80 -5.46
C GLN A 49 5.91 -6.33 -5.65
N GLU A 50 5.20 -5.68 -6.56
CA GLU A 50 5.40 -4.26 -6.87
C GLU A 50 4.12 -3.44 -6.71
N ILE A 51 4.31 -2.14 -6.49
CA ILE A 51 3.27 -1.11 -6.54
C ILE A 51 3.69 -0.08 -7.57
N HIS A 52 2.80 0.22 -8.50
CA HIS A 52 3.00 1.24 -9.52
C HIS A 52 2.11 2.45 -9.18
N LEU A 53 2.74 3.55 -8.78
CA LEU A 53 2.08 4.84 -8.62
C LEU A 53 1.99 5.51 -9.98
N ILE A 54 0.78 5.84 -10.41
CA ILE A 54 0.54 6.50 -11.70
C ILE A 54 -0.16 7.83 -11.44
N TYR A 55 0.44 8.92 -11.91
CA TYR A 55 -0.16 10.23 -11.79
C TYR A 55 -1.52 10.29 -12.50
N GLN A 56 -2.51 10.84 -11.83
CA GLN A 56 -3.80 11.19 -12.40
C GLN A 56 -4.25 12.54 -11.85
N GLN A 57 -4.56 13.46 -12.75
CA GLN A 57 -5.16 14.74 -12.39
C GLN A 57 -6.53 14.53 -11.73
N ASP A 58 -6.82 15.31 -10.68
CA ASP A 58 -8.09 15.27 -9.94
C ASP A 58 -8.45 13.87 -9.41
N HIS A 59 -7.44 13.10 -9.01
CA HIS A 59 -7.62 11.77 -8.43
C HIS A 59 -8.58 11.79 -7.24
N GLN A 60 -9.51 10.84 -7.24
CA GLN A 60 -10.38 10.54 -6.11
C GLN A 60 -10.23 9.06 -5.78
N ALA A 61 -9.82 8.78 -4.55
CA ALA A 61 -9.64 7.40 -4.11
C ALA A 61 -10.95 6.59 -4.26
N PRO A 62 -10.88 5.41 -4.90
CA PRO A 62 -12.06 4.56 -5.10
C PRO A 62 -12.61 4.05 -3.77
N LYS A 63 -13.93 4.17 -3.57
CA LYS A 63 -14.58 3.71 -2.34
C LYS A 63 -14.54 2.19 -2.21
N GLY A 64 -13.99 1.70 -1.10
CA GLY A 64 -13.96 0.28 -0.74
C GLY A 64 -12.92 -0.57 -1.47
N GLN A 65 -12.25 -0.04 -2.48
CA GLN A 65 -11.14 -0.73 -3.16
C GLN A 65 -9.85 -0.52 -2.36
N HIS A 66 -9.08 -1.59 -2.22
CA HIS A 66 -7.81 -1.61 -1.51
C HIS A 66 -6.92 -2.72 -2.05
N PHE A 67 -5.65 -2.66 -1.67
CA PHE A 67 -4.72 -3.78 -1.75
C PHE A 67 -4.12 -3.99 -0.36
N ALA A 68 -3.59 -5.19 -0.11
CA ALA A 68 -3.12 -5.59 1.20
C ALA A 68 -1.62 -5.86 1.21
N PHE A 69 -0.92 -5.32 2.20
CA PHE A 69 0.39 -5.80 2.59
C PHE A 69 0.26 -6.89 3.64
N ARG A 70 1.05 -7.94 3.48
CA ARG A 70 1.25 -8.91 4.56
C ARG A 70 2.21 -8.32 5.58
N VAL A 71 1.84 -8.38 6.85
CA VAL A 71 2.71 -8.04 7.98
C VAL A 71 2.90 -9.25 8.89
N GLU A 72 4.05 -9.33 9.55
CA GLU A 72 4.36 -10.43 10.48
C GLU A 72 3.71 -10.20 11.85
N ASP A 73 3.78 -8.97 12.34
CA ASP A 73 3.21 -8.53 13.62
C ASP A 73 2.40 -7.24 13.40
N LEU A 74 1.08 -7.37 13.41
CA LEU A 74 0.14 -6.27 13.19
C LEU A 74 0.12 -5.31 14.37
N ASP A 75 0.34 -5.78 15.61
CA ASP A 75 0.32 -4.90 16.78
C ASP A 75 1.54 -3.98 16.76
N ALA A 76 2.73 -4.55 16.51
CA ALA A 76 3.95 -3.76 16.35
C ALA A 76 3.85 -2.77 15.18
N THR A 77 3.28 -3.20 14.05
CA THR A 77 3.08 -2.32 12.88
C THR A 77 2.13 -1.16 13.20
N VAL A 78 1.03 -1.42 13.93
CA VAL A 78 0.08 -0.39 14.33
C VAL A 78 0.76 0.63 15.26
N ASP A 79 1.50 0.16 16.26
CA ASP A 79 2.21 1.04 17.20
C ASP A 79 3.24 1.94 16.49
N GLU A 80 3.99 1.39 15.53
CA GLU A 80 4.95 2.14 14.73
C GLU A 80 4.28 3.23 13.89
N LEU A 81 3.21 2.88 13.17
CA LEU A 81 2.46 3.82 12.32
C LEU A 81 1.81 4.94 13.14
N GLN A 82 1.19 4.61 14.26
CA GLN A 82 0.60 5.60 15.17
C GLN A 82 1.68 6.50 15.79
N GLY A 83 2.86 5.95 16.11
CA GLY A 83 4.02 6.71 16.57
C GLY A 83 4.52 7.73 15.55
N GLN A 84 4.33 7.47 14.26
CA GLN A 84 4.61 8.40 13.15
C GLN A 84 3.44 9.35 12.84
N GLY A 85 2.33 9.28 13.60
CA GLY A 85 1.16 10.13 13.41
C GLY A 85 0.21 9.67 12.30
N ILE A 86 0.35 8.44 11.80
CA ILE A 86 -0.55 7.85 10.81
C ILE A 86 -1.83 7.37 11.49
N GLU A 87 -2.98 7.75 10.95
CA GLU A 87 -4.26 7.24 11.40
C GLU A 87 -4.43 5.78 10.96
N VAL A 88 -4.67 4.89 11.93
CA VAL A 88 -4.88 3.47 11.69
C VAL A 88 -6.27 3.08 12.17
N SER A 89 -7.02 2.38 11.32
CA SER A 89 -8.34 1.87 11.69
C SER A 89 -8.24 0.86 12.84
N LYS A 90 -9.38 0.59 13.49
CA LYS A 90 -9.46 -0.50 14.45
C LYS A 90 -9.02 -1.82 13.82
N VAL A 91 -8.20 -2.59 14.55
CA VAL A 91 -7.84 -3.97 14.19
C VAL A 91 -9.06 -4.88 14.33
N ILE A 92 -9.33 -5.68 13.30
CA ILE A 92 -10.44 -6.63 13.23
C ILE A 92 -9.89 -8.04 13.04
N GLN A 93 -10.44 -9.00 13.79
CA GLN A 93 -10.22 -10.42 13.56
C GLN A 93 -11.11 -10.88 12.40
N ILE A 94 -10.51 -11.44 11.36
CA ILE A 94 -11.21 -12.07 10.25
C ILE A 94 -11.52 -13.53 10.65
N PRO A 95 -12.80 -13.96 10.63
CA PRO A 95 -13.13 -15.37 10.86
C PRO A 95 -12.35 -16.27 9.89
N ASN A 96 -11.52 -17.16 10.44
CA ASN A 96 -10.64 -18.06 9.68
C ASN A 96 -9.62 -17.35 8.74
N GLY A 97 -9.38 -16.05 8.88
CA GLY A 97 -8.60 -15.26 7.92
C GLY A 97 -7.46 -14.41 8.50
N GLY A 98 -7.21 -14.48 9.81
CA GLY A 98 -6.17 -13.68 10.46
C GLY A 98 -6.70 -12.36 11.01
N ARG A 99 -5.88 -11.31 10.98
CA ARG A 99 -6.19 -9.98 11.51
C ARG A 99 -5.88 -8.93 10.46
N GLN A 100 -6.66 -7.85 10.45
CA GLN A 100 -6.43 -6.73 9.55
C GLN A 100 -6.73 -5.37 10.19
N CYS A 101 -6.11 -4.33 9.66
CA CYS A 101 -6.55 -2.94 9.80
C CYS A 101 -6.26 -2.19 8.49
N PHE A 102 -6.72 -0.94 8.41
CA PHE A 102 -6.59 -0.10 7.23
C PHE A 102 -5.93 1.23 7.57
N ILE A 103 -5.16 1.72 6.61
CA ILE A 103 -4.63 3.09 6.57
C ILE A 103 -4.98 3.72 5.23
N HIS A 104 -4.75 5.03 5.10
CA HIS A 104 -4.82 5.72 3.83
C HIS A 104 -3.45 6.30 3.48
N ASP A 105 -3.07 6.19 2.21
CA ASP A 105 -1.94 6.95 1.69
C ASP A 105 -2.32 8.45 1.53
N PRO A 106 -1.36 9.35 1.26
CA PRO A 106 -1.65 10.77 1.08
C PRO A 106 -2.63 11.08 -0.07
N ALA A 107 -2.76 10.16 -1.04
CA ALA A 107 -3.74 10.26 -2.12
C ALA A 107 -5.14 9.74 -1.73
N GLY A 108 -5.31 9.30 -0.48
CA GLY A 108 -6.56 8.76 0.07
C GLY A 108 -6.82 7.30 -0.31
N ASN A 109 -5.90 6.63 -1.00
CA ASN A 109 -6.08 5.23 -1.37
C ASN A 109 -6.04 4.36 -0.11
N MET A 110 -6.96 3.42 -0.01
CA MET A 110 -7.05 2.53 1.14
C MET A 110 -6.04 1.39 1.02
N VAL A 111 -5.25 1.18 2.07
CA VAL A 111 -4.24 0.14 2.17
C VAL A 111 -4.58 -0.75 3.36
N GLU A 112 -4.69 -2.06 3.14
CA GLU A 112 -4.88 -3.05 4.18
C GLU A 112 -3.53 -3.54 4.71
N LEU A 113 -3.42 -3.66 6.04
CA LEU A 113 -2.34 -4.36 6.71
C LEU A 113 -2.90 -5.68 7.24
N ASN A 114 -2.42 -6.79 6.70
CA ASN A 114 -2.95 -8.11 6.95
C ASN A 114 -1.91 -9.01 7.63
N GLN A 115 -2.23 -9.49 8.83
CA GLN A 115 -1.50 -10.57 9.47
C GLN A 115 -2.32 -11.87 9.32
N PRO A 116 -1.87 -12.84 8.52
CA PRO A 116 -2.60 -14.09 8.33
C PRO A 116 -2.60 -14.94 9.61
N LEU A 117 -3.44 -15.98 9.62
CA LEU A 117 -3.34 -17.02 10.64
C LEU A 117 -1.94 -17.65 10.59
N SER A 118 -1.39 -17.92 11.79
CA SER A 118 -0.16 -18.70 11.94
C SER A 118 -0.36 -20.16 11.54
#